data_AF-A0A353TCQ4-F1
#
_entry.id   AF-A0A353TCQ4-F1
#
_cell.length_a   1.000
_cell.length_b   1.000
_cell.length_c   1.000
_cell.angle_alpha   90.00
_cell.angle_beta   90.00
_cell.angle_gamma   90.00
#
_symmetry.space_group_name_H-M   'P 1'
#
loop_
_entity.id
_entity.type
_entity.pdbx_description
1 polymer ?
#
loop_
_entity_poly.entity_id
_entity_poly.type
_entity_poly.pdbx_seq_one_letter_code
_entity_poly.pdbx_strand_id
1 'polypeptide(L)'
;IAFNSATYIGYSAVTDMGFSTFHGIIGSAVCTLAVSIPSLVIMTVVCAFFARLNNNPWMRASLSVLKPAVIGLIAAAALMLMNNYNFIDYKSWIIFGGVFLASFKKVDPILLIFLSGVAGLIVY
;
A
#
# COMPACT_ATOMS: atom_id res chain seq x y z
N ILE A 1 0.09 -9.19 -2.79
CA ILE A 1 0.33 -10.65 -3.00
C ILE A 1 1.76 -10.92 -3.46
N ALA A 2 2.21 -10.43 -4.63
CA ALA A 2 3.53 -10.77 -5.18
C ALA A 2 4.71 -10.58 -4.20
N PHE A 3 4.82 -9.43 -3.54
CA PHE A 3 5.89 -9.17 -2.56
C PHE A 3 5.83 -10.08 -1.33
N ASN A 4 4.64 -10.23 -0.72
CA ASN A 4 4.47 -11.11 0.45
C ASN A 4 4.78 -12.57 0.10
N SER A 5 4.34 -13.02 -1.08
CA SER A 5 4.64 -14.36 -1.60
C SER A 5 6.12 -14.54 -1.90
N ALA A 6 6.79 -13.55 -2.50
CA ALA A 6 8.23 -13.59 -2.77
C ALA A 6 9.06 -13.68 -1.48
N THR A 7 8.73 -12.85 -0.47
CA THR A 7 9.39 -12.92 0.84
C THR A 7 9.19 -14.30 1.49
N TYR A 8 7.97 -14.82 1.48
CA TYR A 8 7.66 -16.13 2.07
C TYR A 8 8.38 -17.27 1.34
N ILE A 9 8.26 -17.34 0.01
CA ILE A 9 8.89 -18.38 -0.81
C ILE A 9 10.42 -18.32 -0.68
N GLY A 10 11.01 -17.12 -0.69
CA GLY A 10 12.45 -16.96 -0.51
C GLY A 10 12.96 -17.41 0.86
N TYR A 11 12.14 -17.25 1.91
CA TYR A 11 12.46 -17.78 3.24
C TYR A 11 12.33 -19.31 3.28
N SER A 12 11.16 -19.83 2.90
CA SER A 12 10.83 -21.25 2.96
C SER A 12 11.78 -22.10 2.11
N ALA A 13 12.10 -21.66 0.88
CA ALA A 13 13.00 -22.41 0.01
C ALA A 13 14.38 -22.65 0.62
N VAL A 14 14.89 -21.70 1.41
CA VAL A 14 16.20 -21.81 2.07
C VAL A 14 16.11 -22.61 3.36
N THR A 15 15.04 -22.44 4.15
CA THR A 15 14.85 -23.22 5.37
C THR A 15 14.53 -24.69 5.09
N ASP A 16 13.79 -24.98 4.02
CA ASP A 16 13.43 -26.35 3.61
C ASP A 16 14.64 -27.16 3.14
N MET A 17 15.69 -26.48 2.68
CA MET A 17 17.00 -27.08 2.36
C MET A 17 17.88 -27.32 3.61
N GLY A 18 17.41 -27.00 4.81
CA GLY A 18 18.10 -27.24 6.07
C GLY A 18 19.09 -26.15 6.50
N PHE A 19 19.09 -24.99 5.83
CA PHE A 19 19.93 -23.86 6.25
C PHE A 19 19.38 -23.13 7.48
N SER A 20 20.26 -22.42 8.20
CA SER A 20 19.87 -21.67 9.39
C SER A 20 18.93 -20.50 9.07
N THR A 21 18.15 -20.05 10.06
CA THR A 21 17.20 -18.93 9.95
C THR A 21 17.79 -17.66 9.35
N PHE A 22 19.08 -17.40 9.62
CA PHE A 22 19.78 -16.25 9.05
C PHE A 22 19.84 -16.32 7.52
N HIS A 23 20.11 -17.50 6.95
CA HIS A 23 20.13 -17.70 5.51
C HIS A 23 18.72 -17.58 4.91
N GLY A 24 17.68 -18.00 5.64
CA GLY A 24 16.29 -17.78 5.24
C GLY A 24 15.94 -16.30 5.10
N ILE A 25 16.43 -15.45 6.00
CA ILE A 25 16.23 -13.99 5.92
C ILE A 25 16.94 -13.41 4.68
N ILE A 26 18.16 -13.88 4.38
CA ILE A 26 18.85 -13.46 3.16
C ILE A 26 18.10 -13.94 1.91
N GLY A 27 17.60 -15.18 1.91
CA GLY A 27 16.81 -15.73 0.82
C GLY A 27 15.53 -14.94 0.53
N SER A 28 14.82 -14.53 1.58
CA SER A 28 13.64 -13.67 1.46
C SER A 28 13.97 -12.29 0.89
N ALA A 29 15.04 -11.65 1.38
CA ALA A 29 15.47 -10.35 0.88
C ALA A 29 15.86 -10.41 -0.60
N VAL A 30 16.65 -11.42 -1.00
CA VAL A 30 17.07 -11.61 -2.40
C VAL A 30 15.87 -11.86 -3.32
N CYS A 31 14.95 -12.72 -2.91
CA CYS A 31 13.76 -13.03 -3.72
C CYS A 31 12.86 -11.81 -3.91
N THR A 32 12.64 -11.03 -2.85
CA THR A 32 11.83 -9.81 -2.90
C THR A 32 12.46 -8.73 -3.76
N LEU A 33 13.78 -8.55 -3.70
CA LEU A 33 14.50 -7.65 -4.59
C LEU A 33 14.42 -8.13 -6.04
N ALA A 34 14.64 -9.41 -6.30
CA ALA A 34 14.57 -9.99 -7.64
C ALA A 34 13.18 -9.80 -8.28
N VAL A 35 12.10 -9.96 -7.52
CA VAL A 35 10.73 -9.75 -8.03
C VAL A 35 10.43 -8.27 -8.30
N SER A 36 11.10 -7.35 -7.59
CA SER A 36 10.88 -5.90 -7.72
C SER A 36 11.55 -5.30 -8.96
N ILE A 37 12.72 -5.82 -9.36
CA ILE A 37 13.55 -5.27 -10.44
C ILE A 37 12.81 -5.20 -11.79
N PRO A 38 12.09 -6.26 -12.24
CA PRO A 38 11.34 -6.20 -13.50
C PRO A 38 10.33 -5.06 -13.54
N SER A 39 9.61 -4.84 -12.44
CA SER A 39 8.63 -3.75 -12.34
C SER A 39 9.31 -2.39 -12.42
N LEU A 40 10.45 -2.20 -11.75
CA LEU A 40 11.23 -0.97 -11.83
C LEU A 40 11.71 -0.67 -13.26
N VAL A 41 12.23 -1.69 -13.96
CA VAL A 41 12.69 -1.53 -15.35
C VAL A 41 11.54 -1.15 -16.27
N ILE A 42 10.41 -1.88 -16.20
CA ILE A 42 9.23 -1.59 -17.04
C ILE A 42 8.70 -0.19 -16.75
N MET A 43 8.56 0.19 -15.48
CA MET A 43 8.07 1.51 -15.11
C MET A 43 9.02 2.63 -15.57
N THR A 44 10.33 2.42 -15.49
CA THR A 44 11.31 3.40 -15.97
C THR A 44 11.16 3.63 -17.49
N VAL A 45 11.01 2.54 -18.26
CA VAL A 45 10.77 2.62 -19.71
C VAL A 45 9.46 3.34 -20.00
N VAL A 46 8.37 2.96 -19.33
CA VAL A 46 7.05 3.58 -19.50
C VAL A 46 7.11 5.08 -19.17
N CYS A 47 7.75 5.47 -18.07
CA CYS A 47 7.92 6.87 -17.69
C CYS A 47 8.74 7.66 -18.74
N ALA A 48 9.78 7.06 -19.32
CA ALA A 48 10.55 7.71 -20.38
C ALA A 48 9.71 7.97 -21.64
N PHE A 49 8.91 6.99 -22.06
CA PHE A 49 7.95 7.17 -23.16
C PHE A 49 6.92 8.24 -22.83
N PHE A 50 6.35 8.17 -21.64
CA PHE A 50 5.36 9.11 -21.16
C PHE A 50 5.88 10.55 -21.14
N ALA A 51 7.08 10.77 -20.61
CA ALA A 51 7.73 12.09 -20.59
C ALA A 51 7.91 12.65 -22.01
N ARG A 52 8.25 11.80 -22.98
CA ARG A 52 8.40 12.19 -24.39
C ARG A 52 7.08 12.58 -25.06
N LEU A 53 5.97 11.93 -24.70
CA LEU A 53 4.65 12.18 -25.29
C LEU A 53 3.76 13.14 -24.46
N ASN A 54 4.24 13.63 -23.30
CA ASN A 54 3.50 14.52 -22.39
C ASN A 54 3.11 15.88 -23.00
N ASN A 55 3.72 16.27 -24.12
CA ASN A 55 3.40 17.50 -24.84
C ASN A 55 2.13 17.38 -25.72
N ASN A 56 1.56 16.17 -25.88
CA ASN A 56 0.33 15.98 -26.65
C ASN A 56 -0.92 16.22 -25.77
N PRO A 57 -1.88 17.06 -26.19
CA PRO A 57 -3.12 17.31 -25.43
C PRO A 57 -3.92 16.03 -25.11
N TRP A 58 -3.90 15.02 -25.99
CA TRP A 58 -4.59 13.74 -25.75
C TRP A 58 -4.00 12.97 -24.57
N MET A 59 -2.67 12.99 -24.40
CA MET A 59 -1.99 12.37 -23.27
C MET A 59 -2.43 13.02 -21.95
N ARG A 60 -2.45 14.37 -21.92
CA ARG A 60 -2.88 15.14 -20.74
C ARG A 60 -4.34 14.87 -20.36
N ALA A 61 -5.21 14.75 -21.37
CA ALA A 61 -6.62 14.42 -21.14
C ALA A 61 -6.78 13.04 -20.48
N SER A 62 -6.10 12.00 -20.97
CA SER A 62 -6.18 10.65 -20.37
C SER A 62 -5.69 10.62 -18.91
N LEU A 63 -4.64 11.37 -18.60
CA LEU A 63 -4.13 11.47 -17.23
C LEU A 63 -5.06 12.21 -16.28
N SER A 64 -5.83 13.16 -16.80
CA SER A 64 -6.78 13.91 -15.99
C SER A 64 -7.89 13.00 -15.45
N VAL A 65 -8.25 11.94 -16.17
CA VAL A 65 -9.21 10.90 -15.78
C VAL A 65 -8.62 9.95 -14.73
N LEU A 66 -7.30 9.76 -14.72
CA LEU A 66 -6.65 8.86 -13.76
C LEU A 66 -6.80 9.35 -12.32
N LYS A 67 -6.72 10.66 -12.08
CA LYS A 67 -6.88 11.25 -10.74
C LYS A 67 -8.22 10.91 -10.07
N PRO A 68 -9.40 11.18 -10.67
CA PRO A 68 -10.68 10.82 -10.07
C PRO A 68 -10.89 9.31 -9.99
N ALA A 69 -10.37 8.52 -10.93
CA ALA A 69 -10.44 7.06 -10.85
C ALA A 69 -9.72 6.51 -9.59
N VAL A 70 -8.51 7.03 -9.29
CA VAL A 70 -7.77 6.64 -8.08
C VAL A 70 -8.52 7.03 -6.81
N ILE A 71 -9.12 8.23 -6.77
CA ILE A 71 -9.95 8.66 -5.64
C ILE A 71 -11.15 7.72 -5.46
N GLY A 72 -11.81 7.33 -6.55
CA GLY A 72 -12.91 6.36 -6.52
C GLY A 72 -12.49 4.99 -6.00
N LEU A 73 -11.33 4.48 -6.40
CA LEU A 73 -10.78 3.21 -5.90
C LEU A 73 -10.47 3.28 -4.39
N ILE A 74 -9.89 4.38 -3.92
CA ILE A 74 -9.62 4.59 -2.49
C ILE A 74 -10.94 4.65 -1.70
N ALA A 75 -11.94 5.38 -2.23
CA ALA A 75 -13.27 5.46 -1.61
C ALA A 75 -13.96 4.09 -1.56
N ALA A 76 -13.85 3.28 -2.63
CA ALA A 76 -14.39 1.93 -2.66
C ALA A 76 -13.74 1.01 -1.60
N ALA A 77 -12.42 1.09 -1.44
CA ALA A 77 -11.72 0.36 -0.39
C ALA A 77 -12.17 0.81 1.01
N ALA A 78 -12.33 2.12 1.23
CA ALA A 78 -12.84 2.65 2.49
C ALA A 78 -14.25 2.14 2.80
N LEU A 79 -15.16 2.15 1.82
CA LEU A 79 -16.52 1.61 1.97
C LEU A 79 -16.53 0.11 2.26
N MET A 80 -15.67 -0.67 1.61
CA MET A 80 -15.55 -2.11 1.91
C MET A 80 -15.11 -2.38 3.35
N LEU A 81 -14.30 -1.49 3.93
CA LEU A 81 -13.84 -1.60 5.31
C LEU A 81 -14.89 -1.10 6.32
N MET A 82 -15.94 -0.39 5.89
CA MET A 82 -17.07 0.03 6.74
C MET A 82 -18.08 -1.11 6.91
N ASN A 83 -17.67 -2.20 7.57
CA ASN A 83 -18.53 -3.32 7.91
C ASN A 83 -18.69 -3.45 9.43
N ASN A 84 -19.64 -4.30 9.87
CA ASN A 84 -19.90 -4.54 11.29
C ASN A 84 -18.72 -5.20 12.05
N TYR A 85 -17.73 -5.75 11.34
CA TYR A 85 -16.53 -6.34 11.97
C TYR A 85 -15.47 -5.28 12.31
N ASN A 86 -15.37 -4.20 11.52
CA ASN A 86 -14.45 -3.09 11.79
C ASN A 86 -15.11 -1.97 12.61
N PHE A 87 -16.42 -1.79 12.45
CA PHE A 87 -17.22 -0.78 13.15
C PHE A 87 -18.22 -1.47 14.08
N ILE A 88 -17.70 -2.11 15.12
CA ILE A 88 -18.48 -2.93 16.06
C ILE A 88 -19.17 -2.04 17.11
N ASP A 89 -18.46 -1.05 17.65
CA ASP A 89 -18.96 -0.19 18.73
C ASP A 89 -18.97 1.30 18.36
N TYR A 90 -19.66 2.09 19.20
CA TYR A 90 -19.64 3.55 19.14
C TYR A 90 -18.21 4.13 19.25
N LYS A 91 -17.29 3.41 19.90
CA LYS A 91 -15.89 3.83 20.05
C LYS A 91 -15.14 3.85 18.71
N SER A 92 -15.37 2.85 17.84
CA SER A 92 -14.79 2.83 16.49
C SER A 92 -15.27 4.01 15.64
N TRP A 93 -16.54 4.39 15.78
CA TRP A 93 -17.09 5.59 15.14
C TRP A 93 -16.48 6.89 15.67
N ILE A 94 -16.16 6.98 16.96
CA ILE A 94 -15.47 8.13 17.54
C ILE A 94 -14.04 8.24 17.01
N ILE A 95 -13.29 7.13 16.97
CA ILE A 95 -11.92 7.13 16.44
C ILE A 95 -11.94 7.52 14.95
N PHE A 96 -12.85 6.94 14.17
CA PHE A 96 -13.02 7.29 12.75
C PHE A 96 -13.37 8.77 12.56
N GLY A 97 -14.34 9.29 13.29
CA GLY A 97 -14.73 10.71 13.22
C GLY A 97 -13.60 11.65 13.62
N GLY A 98 -12.84 11.30 14.67
CA GLY A 98 -11.67 12.06 15.12
C GLY A 98 -10.55 12.11 14.09
N VAL A 99 -10.20 10.96 13.50
CA VAL A 99 -9.18 10.87 12.45
C VAL A 99 -9.65 11.54 11.15
N PHE A 100 -10.93 11.39 10.79
CA PHE A 100 -11.52 12.04 9.63
C PHE A 100 -11.46 13.56 9.75
N LEU A 101 -11.79 14.10 10.94
CA LEU A 101 -11.69 15.54 11.19
C LEU A 101 -10.23 16.01 11.21
N ALA A 102 -9.33 15.22 11.79
CA ALA A 102 -7.90 15.51 11.80
C ALA A 102 -7.27 15.45 10.38
N SER A 103 -7.83 14.67 9.46
CA SER A 103 -7.41 14.61 8.05
C SER A 103 -7.65 15.91 7.27
N PHE A 104 -8.60 16.74 7.71
CA PHE A 104 -8.77 18.10 7.16
C PHE A 104 -7.71 19.07 7.65
N LYS A 105 -7.12 18.83 8.81
CA LYS A 105 -5.86 19.50 9.19
C LYS A 105 -4.75 18.85 8.37
N LYS A 106 -3.76 19.63 7.93
CA LYS A 106 -2.61 19.16 7.14
C LYS A 106 -1.67 18.25 7.94
N VAL A 107 -2.20 17.20 8.56
CA VAL A 107 -1.50 16.19 9.33
C VAL A 107 -1.09 15.09 8.37
N ASP A 108 0.14 14.61 8.51
CA ASP A 108 0.64 13.54 7.67
C ASP A 108 -0.23 12.27 7.82
N PRO A 109 -0.69 11.67 6.71
CA PRO A 109 -1.51 10.46 6.74
C PRO A 109 -0.88 9.30 7.51
N ILE A 110 0.45 9.19 7.48
CA ILE A 110 1.22 8.17 8.21
C ILE A 110 1.05 8.34 9.72
N LEU A 111 1.09 9.59 10.20
CA LEU A 111 0.94 9.90 11.61
C LEU A 111 -0.51 9.67 12.07
N LEU A 112 -1.50 9.99 11.22
CA LEU A 112 -2.90 9.67 11.46
C LEU A 112 -3.13 8.16 11.59
N ILE A 113 -2.56 7.36 10.69
CA ILE A 113 -2.64 5.89 10.76
C ILE A 113 -2.03 5.40 12.08
N PHE A 114 -0.83 5.88 12.43
CA PHE A 114 -0.15 5.47 13.65
C PHE A 114 -0.94 5.82 14.92
N LEU A 115 -1.39 7.07 15.07
CA LEU A 115 -2.18 7.51 16.22
C LEU A 115 -3.52 6.77 16.31
N SER A 116 -4.18 6.52 15.18
CA SER A 116 -5.44 5.77 15.17
C SER A 116 -5.25 4.31 15.61
N GLY A 117 -4.14 3.67 15.21
CA GLY A 117 -3.78 2.33 15.65
C GLY A 117 -3.46 2.26 17.14
N VAL A 118 -2.70 3.24 17.67
CA VAL A 118 -2.41 3.33 19.11
C VAL A 118 -3.68 3.59 19.91
N ALA A 119 -4.55 4.49 19.45
CA ALA A 119 -5.84 4.74 20.09
C ALA A 119 -6.72 3.47 20.10
N GLY A 120 -6.74 2.71 19.01
CA GLY A 120 -7.42 1.43 18.93
C GLY A 120 -6.92 0.43 19.98
N LEU A 121 -5.60 0.24 20.10
CA LEU A 121 -4.97 -0.65 21.08
C LEU A 121 -5.18 -0.28 22.55
N ILE A 122 -5.43 1.00 22.85
CA ILE A 122 -5.68 1.45 24.23
C ILE A 122 -7.16 1.26 24.60
N VAL A 123 -8.04 1.39 23.61
CA VAL A 123 -9.50 1.41 23.81
C VAL A 123 -10.11 0.01 23.78
N TYR A 124 -9.47 -0.92 23.07
CA TYR A 124 -9.82 -2.34 22.94
C TYR A 124 -8.70 -3.21 23.50
#